data_AF-A0A534Y108-F1
#
_entry.id   AF-A0A534Y108-F1
#
_cell.length_a   1.000
_cell.length_b   1.000
_cell.length_c   1.000
_cell.angle_alpha   90.00
_cell.angle_beta   90.00
_cell.angle_gamma   90.00
#
_symmetry.space_group_name_H-M   'P 1'
#
loop_
_entity.id
_entity.type
_entity.pdbx_description
1 polymer ?
#
loop_
_entity_poly.entity_id
_entity_poly.type
_entity_poly.pdbx_seq_one_letter_code
_entity_poly.pdbx_strand_id
1 'polypeptide(L)'
;MLRDNSVLKKMIATGEEQVGKIASQLLSNEAFMAALQKTVNAAIEAKGIAMRNVQTALASLNVPTAEDVKKLEGKIEDLERVFETLSARITELARKNGREHPET
;
A
#
# COMPACT_ATOMS: atom_id res chain seq x y z
N MET A 1 28.22 7.33 -33.24
CA MET A 1 29.49 6.72 -32.77
C MET A 1 30.04 7.35 -31.48
N LEU A 2 29.20 7.92 -30.58
CA LEU A 2 29.68 8.51 -29.31
C LEU A 2 29.74 7.50 -28.13
N ARG A 3 29.25 6.27 -28.32
CA ARG A 3 29.22 5.22 -27.27
C ARG A 3 30.53 4.42 -27.14
N ASP A 4 31.44 4.51 -28.13
CA ASP A 4 32.68 3.72 -28.17
C ASP A 4 33.93 4.54 -27.83
N ASN A 5 33.76 5.77 -27.33
CA ASN A 5 34.90 6.58 -26.90
C ASN A 5 35.38 6.11 -25.51
N SER A 6 36.54 5.44 -25.48
CA SER A 6 37.13 4.88 -24.26
C SER A 6 37.38 5.92 -23.16
N VAL A 7 37.54 7.19 -23.54
CA VAL A 7 37.70 8.33 -22.63
C VAL A 7 36.38 8.68 -21.95
N LEU A 8 35.26 8.67 -22.69
CA LEU A 8 33.92 8.92 -22.13
C LEU A 8 33.52 7.80 -21.15
N LYS A 9 33.86 6.55 -21.48
CA LYS A 9 33.60 5.40 -20.62
C LYS A 9 34.44 5.42 -19.33
N LYS A 10 35.72 5.82 -19.43
CA LYS A 10 36.58 6.06 -18.25
C LYS A 10 36.07 7.22 -17.40
N MET A 11 35.60 8.31 -18.03
CA MET A 11 35.10 9.48 -17.31
C MET A 11 33.79 9.20 -16.58
N ILE A 12 32.90 8.40 -17.17
CA ILE A 12 31.67 7.91 -16.50
C ILE A 12 32.04 6.98 -15.34
N ALA A 13 32.95 6.02 -15.55
CA ALA A 13 33.35 5.10 -14.49
C ALA A 13 34.04 5.81 -13.31
N THR A 14 34.92 6.77 -13.58
CA THR A 14 35.53 7.62 -12.55
C THR A 14 34.50 8.54 -11.88
N GLY A 15 33.50 9.00 -12.63
CA GLY A 15 32.37 9.76 -12.09
C GLY A 15 31.51 8.94 -11.12
N GLU A 16 31.16 7.71 -11.49
CA GLU A 16 30.41 6.79 -10.63
C GLU A 16 31.17 6.47 -9.33
N GLU A 17 32.49 6.27 -9.41
CA GLU A 17 33.31 6.00 -8.22
C GLU A 17 33.39 7.20 -7.27
N GLN A 18 33.55 8.42 -7.82
CA GLN A 18 33.59 9.65 -7.02
C GLN A 18 32.22 9.96 -6.39
N VAL A 19 31.14 9.78 -7.14
CA VAL A 19 29.77 9.92 -6.62
C VAL A 19 29.49 8.88 -5.54
N GLY A 20 29.95 7.64 -5.74
CA GLY A 20 29.84 6.57 -4.75
C GLY A 20 30.58 6.88 -3.44
N LYS A 21 31.79 7.44 -3.53
CA LYS A 21 32.56 7.90 -2.35
C LYS A 21 31.85 9.03 -1.61
N ILE A 22 31.33 10.01 -2.34
CA ILE A 22 30.58 11.13 -1.75
C ILE A 22 29.29 10.63 -1.07
N ALA A 23 28.54 9.74 -1.73
CA ALA A 23 27.34 9.13 -1.16
C ALA A 23 27.68 8.34 0.10
N SER A 24 28.76 7.55 0.09
CA SER A 24 29.22 6.82 1.27
C SER A 24 29.62 7.75 2.41
N GLN A 25 30.28 8.87 2.11
CA GLN A 25 30.68 9.86 3.11
C GLN A 25 29.46 10.58 3.71
N LEU A 26 28.46 10.92 2.89
CA LEU A 26 27.20 11.51 3.35
C LEU A 26 26.40 10.54 4.23
N LEU A 27 26.32 9.26 3.85
CA LEU A 27 25.65 8.22 4.64
C LEU A 27 26.37 7.91 5.95
N SER A 28 27.70 8.05 5.98
CA SER A 28 28.49 7.90 7.21
C SER A 28 28.44 9.11 8.15
N ASN A 29 27.88 10.23 7.70
CA ASN A 29 27.77 11.44 8.52
C ASN A 29 26.48 11.40 9.35
N GLU A 30 26.63 11.13 10.64
CA GLU A 30 25.51 11.04 11.60
C GLU A 30 24.66 12.31 11.65
N ALA A 31 25.26 13.49 11.53
CA ALA A 31 24.52 14.76 11.54
C ALA A 31 23.68 14.95 10.27
N PHE A 32 24.21 14.55 9.11
CA PHE A 32 23.46 14.56 7.85
C PHE A 32 22.30 13.56 7.89
N MET A 33 22.55 12.33 8.36
CA MET A 33 21.52 11.31 8.50
C MET A 33 20.43 11.72 9.50
N ALA A 34 20.79 12.35 10.62
CA ALA A 34 19.83 12.88 11.58
C ALA A 34 18.96 14.00 10.98
N ALA A 35 19.56 14.91 10.20
CA ALA A 35 18.83 15.96 9.50
C ALA A 35 17.89 15.39 8.42
N LEU A 36 18.35 14.42 7.64
CA LEU A 36 17.55 13.73 6.62
C LEU A 36 16.37 13.00 7.27
N GLN A 37 16.62 12.24 8.34
CA GLN A 37 15.58 11.54 9.08
C GLN A 37 14.54 12.52 9.65
N LYS A 38 15.00 13.65 10.20
CA LYS A 38 14.12 14.70 10.72
C LYS A 38 13.25 15.31 9.63
N THR A 39 13.81 15.59 8.46
CA THR A 39 13.05 16.12 7.30
C THR A 39 12.06 15.08 6.77
N VAL A 40 12.46 13.82 6.65
CA VAL A 40 11.58 12.72 6.23
C VAL A 40 10.43 12.55 7.23
N ASN A 41 10.73 12.53 8.53
CA ASN A 41 9.71 12.42 9.58
C ASN A 41 8.75 13.62 9.55
N ALA A 42 9.27 14.85 9.43
CA ALA A 42 8.46 16.06 9.31
C ALA A 42 7.58 16.04 8.05
N ALA A 43 8.08 15.52 6.92
CA ALA A 43 7.32 15.36 5.69
C ALA A 43 6.21 14.29 5.82
N ILE A 44 6.51 13.16 6.48
CA ILE A 44 5.53 12.11 6.77
C ILE A 44 4.44 12.64 7.71
N GLU A 45 4.81 13.35 8.77
CA GLU A 45 3.87 13.97 9.70
C GLU A 45 3.01 15.03 9.01
N ALA A 46 3.61 15.91 8.20
CA ALA A 46 2.87 16.92 7.42
C ALA A 46 1.89 16.28 6.42
N LYS A 47 2.28 15.19 5.74
CA LYS A 47 1.38 14.41 4.88
C LYS A 47 0.25 13.76 5.67
N GLY A 48 0.54 13.21 6.85
CA GLY A 48 -0.44 12.62 7.74
C GLY A 48 -1.48 13.63 8.23
N ILE A 49 -1.03 14.81 8.65
CA ILE A 49 -1.90 15.92 9.09
C ILE A 49 -2.73 16.43 7.92
N ALA A 50 -2.14 16.62 6.73
CA ALA A 50 -2.87 17.06 5.55
C ALA A 50 -3.96 16.06 5.12
N MET A 51 -3.66 14.75 5.09
CA MET A 51 -4.67 13.73 4.79
C MET A 51 -5.79 13.70 5.84
N ARG A 52 -5.45 13.82 7.13
CA ARG A 52 -6.43 13.83 8.22
C ARG A 52 -7.33 15.07 8.17
N ASN A 53 -6.77 16.22 7.81
CA ASN A 53 -7.51 17.47 7.64
C ASN A 53 -8.40 17.44 6.39
N VAL A 54 -7.92 16.88 5.27
CA VAL A 54 -8.73 16.67 4.06
C VAL A 54 -9.87 15.68 4.34
N GLN A 55 -9.60 14.59 5.05
CA GLN A 55 -10.62 13.60 5.41
C GLN A 55 -11.67 14.18 6.38
N THR A 56 -11.25 14.99 7.35
CA THR A 56 -12.16 15.69 8.28
C THR A 56 -12.96 16.79 7.57
N ALA A 57 -12.35 17.52 6.64
CA ALA A 57 -13.03 18.53 5.83
C ALA A 57 -14.03 17.89 4.86
N LEU A 58 -13.69 16.78 4.21
CA LEU A 58 -14.60 16.05 3.32
C LEU A 58 -15.75 15.39 4.11
N ALA A 59 -15.47 14.85 5.30
CA ALA A 59 -16.51 14.35 6.21
C ALA A 59 -17.47 15.48 6.66
N SER A 60 -16.96 16.70 6.85
CA SER A 60 -17.80 17.87 7.17
C SER A 60 -18.64 18.38 6.00
N LEU A 61 -18.28 18.02 4.76
CA LEU A 61 -19.03 18.34 3.54
C LEU A 61 -20.01 17.22 3.14
N ASN A 62 -20.23 16.22 4.00
CA ASN A 62 -21.12 15.10 3.75
C ASN A 62 -20.75 14.30 2.47
N VAL A 63 -19.48 14.40 2.02
CA VAL A 63 -18.98 13.66 0.87
C VAL A 63 -18.24 12.43 1.39
N PRO A 64 -18.74 11.20 1.14
CA PRO A 64 -18.08 9.98 1.57
C PRO A 64 -16.67 9.91 0.96
N THR A 65 -15.68 9.55 1.78
CA THR A 65 -14.28 9.54 1.35
C THR A 65 -13.95 8.23 0.62
N ALA A 66 -12.89 8.24 -0.20
CA ALA A 66 -12.46 7.03 -0.92
C ALA A 66 -12.14 5.85 0.02
N GLU A 67 -11.68 6.13 1.25
CA GLU A 67 -11.44 5.10 2.26
C GLU A 67 -12.75 4.51 2.80
N ASP A 68 -13.80 5.33 2.94
CA ASP A 68 -15.12 4.87 3.40
C ASP A 68 -15.78 3.94 2.38
N VAL A 69 -15.65 4.27 1.09
CA VAL A 69 -16.11 3.41 -0.01
C VAL A 69 -15.38 2.06 0.03
N LYS A 70 -14.05 2.07 0.16
CA LYS A 70 -13.26 0.84 0.25
C LYS A 70 -13.61 -0.02 1.47
N LYS A 71 -13.91 0.60 2.61
CA LYS A 71 -14.39 -0.11 3.80
C LYS A 71 -15.77 -0.72 3.58
N LEU A 72 -16.64 -0.05 2.82
CA LEU A 72 -17.95 -0.57 2.48
C LEU A 72 -17.86 -1.76 1.51
N GLU A 73 -16.99 -1.68 0.50
CA GLU A 73 -16.70 -2.79 -0.42
C GLU A 73 -16.26 -4.05 0.34
N GLY A 74 -15.30 -3.94 1.25
CA GLY A 74 -14.85 -5.10 2.04
C GLY A 74 -15.97 -5.71 2.91
N LYS A 75 -16.85 -4.88 3.47
CA LYS A 75 -18.01 -5.37 4.23
C LYS A 75 -19.04 -6.10 3.36
N ILE A 76 -19.20 -5.67 2.10
CA ILE A 76 -20.09 -6.33 1.14
C ILE A 76 -19.51 -7.70 0.77
N GLU A 77 -18.22 -7.79 0.47
CA GLU A 77 -17.55 -9.06 0.17
C GLU A 77 -17.68 -10.07 1.34
N ASP A 78 -17.54 -9.60 2.58
CA ASP A 78 -17.71 -10.45 3.76
C ASP A 78 -19.16 -10.96 3.91
N LEU A 79 -20.16 -10.11 3.60
CA LEU A 79 -21.57 -10.52 3.61
C LEU A 79 -21.88 -11.55 2.52
N GLU A 80 -21.30 -11.38 1.32
CA GLU A 80 -21.45 -12.33 0.22
C GLU A 80 -20.92 -13.71 0.61
N ARG A 81 -19.73 -13.79 1.23
CA ARG A 81 -19.16 -15.05 1.73
C ARG A 81 -20.03 -15.72 2.79
N VAL A 82 -20.61 -14.95 3.70
CA VAL A 82 -21.55 -15.48 4.70
C VAL A 82 -22.80 -16.04 4.02
N PHE A 83 -23.32 -15.35 3.01
CA PHE A 83 -24.49 -15.80 2.26
C PHE A 83 -24.22 -17.09 1.46
N GLU A 84 -23.06 -17.19 0.81
CA GLU A 84 -22.63 -18.42 0.13
C GLU A 84 -22.51 -19.59 1.11
N THR A 85 -21.89 -19.35 2.27
CA THR A 85 -21.75 -20.36 3.33
C THR A 85 -23.09 -20.82 3.85
N LEU A 86 -24.04 -19.89 4.06
CA LEU A 86 -25.38 -20.22 4.51
C LEU A 86 -26.14 -21.02 3.45
N SER A 87 -26.04 -20.62 2.18
CA SER A 87 -26.65 -21.30 1.04
C SER A 87 -26.13 -22.74 0.90
N ALA A 88 -24.83 -22.94 1.08
CA ALA A 88 -24.21 -24.25 1.09
C ALA A 88 -24.75 -25.13 2.23
N ARG A 89 -24.84 -24.60 3.45
CA ARG A 89 -25.40 -25.31 4.61
C ARG A 89 -26.89 -25.65 4.43
N ILE A 90 -27.69 -24.75 3.88
CA ILE A 90 -29.11 -25.01 3.58
C ILE A 90 -29.22 -26.15 2.56
N THR A 91 -28.40 -26.13 1.51
CA THR A 91 -28.37 -27.19 0.49
C THR A 91 -27.96 -28.54 1.08
N GLU A 92 -26.97 -28.53 1.98
CA GLU A 92 -26.52 -29.72 2.71
C GLU A 92 -27.64 -30.28 3.60
N LEU A 93 -28.31 -29.42 4.37
CA LEU A 93 -29.44 -29.80 5.22
C LEU A 93 -30.61 -30.33 4.40
N ALA A 94 -30.96 -29.70 3.28
CA ALA A 94 -32.01 -30.17 2.38
C ALA A 94 -31.67 -31.55 1.80
N ARG A 95 -30.41 -31.78 1.41
CA ARG A 95 -29.92 -33.09 0.96
C ARG A 95 -29.95 -34.14 2.07
N LYS A 96 -29.61 -33.76 3.31
CA LYS A 96 -29.66 -34.66 4.46
C LYS A 96 -31.10 -35.04 4.80
N ASN A 97 -32.01 -34.07 4.83
CA ASN A 97 -33.42 -34.29 5.11
C ASN A 97 -34.10 -35.15 4.02
N GLY A 98 -33.77 -34.92 2.75
CA GLY A 98 -34.23 -35.77 1.64
C GLY A 98 -33.66 -37.19 1.63
N ARG A 99 -32.63 -37.48 2.45
CA ARG A 99 -32.08 -38.84 2.63
C ARG A 99 -32.67 -39.59 3.83
N GLU A 100 -33.27 -38.88 4.79
CA GLU A 100 -33.91 -39.45 5.99
C GLU A 100 -35.39 -39.85 5.74
N HIS A 101 -35.98 -39.45 4.61
CA HIS A 101 -37.26 -39.95 4.10
C HIS A 101 -37.10 -40.57 2.71
N PRO A 102 -36.62 -41.82 2.60
CA PRO A 102 -36.86 -42.61 1.41
C PRO A 102 -38.34 -43.01 1.41
N GLU A 103 -39.04 -42.70 0.32
CA GLU A 103 -40.41 -43.13 0.07
C GLU A 103 -40.55 -44.64 0.33
N THR A 104 -41.50 -45.02 1.19
CA THR A 104 -42.13 -46.35 1.21
C THR A 104 -43.17 -46.44 0.12
#